data_AF-A0A8J2RCG8-F1
#
_entry.id   AF-A0A8J2RCG8-F1
#
_cell.length_a   1.000
_cell.length_b   1.000
_cell.length_c   1.000
_cell.angle_alpha   90.00
_cell.angle_beta   90.00
_cell.angle_gamma   90.00
#
_symmetry.space_group_name_H-M   'P 1'
#
loop_
_entity.id
_entity.type
_entity.pdbx_description
1 polymer ?
#
loop_
_entity_poly.entity_id
_entity_poly.type
_entity_poly.pdbx_seq_one_letter_code
_entity_poly.pdbx_strand_id
1 'polypeptide(L)'
;MSSSYKLLSTNTVSQKRIALLTTLLCILILTFFVFNIPAFRSHDLSEYETIKKNCSGKQIVLFWTKFFETDDFYVGLGIKPFKKCKIFSCCSTNNRNFLDISDAIIFHIRDLDLNDMPPRRSVHQRWIFFLQESPLHTPNILYDLNNVFNWTMTFRIDSDIFSPYPVIETTPGSVLELQIWNTTFNSNKLKNNVRRKKKMVAWFVSNCITTSGREKYVSELKKYVDVDVYGACGTLTCSNHIECYKMLEREYKFYLAFENSICKDYVTEKFYNALLFNVVPVVYGGANYHLFAPKNSFVDVRDFASVHDLAEYLTFLDRNDSAYMRYFDWRKTPPGLSLLPRTNQGWCELCSMLNNNSLPSRSYSNIHSWWFEKGQCEKDRTSIKKLAI
;
A
#
# COMPACT_ATOMS: atom_id res chain seq x y z
N MET A 1 -95.03 44.10 -7.67
CA MET A 1 -94.20 43.98 -6.46
C MET A 1 -92.94 43.20 -6.79
N SER A 2 -91.79 43.84 -6.60
CA SER A 2 -90.43 43.34 -6.35
C SER A 2 -90.13 41.84 -6.52
N SER A 3 -89.10 41.49 -7.29
CA SER A 3 -87.90 40.87 -6.71
C SER A 3 -86.71 40.92 -7.67
N SER A 4 -85.60 41.47 -7.18
CA SER A 4 -84.36 41.75 -7.91
C SER A 4 -83.40 40.56 -7.93
N TYR A 5 -82.76 40.36 -9.07
CA TYR A 5 -81.59 39.50 -9.23
C TYR A 5 -80.37 40.08 -8.48
N LYS A 6 -79.75 39.27 -7.60
CA LYS A 6 -78.40 39.50 -7.07
C LYS A 6 -77.68 38.16 -7.03
N LEU A 7 -76.80 37.89 -7.99
CA LEU A 7 -75.75 36.85 -7.84
C LEU A 7 -74.71 36.95 -8.96
N LEU A 8 -73.80 37.92 -8.85
CA LEU A 8 -72.58 37.99 -9.67
C LEU A 8 -71.55 38.82 -8.87
N SER A 9 -70.50 38.18 -8.34
CA SER A 9 -69.11 38.71 -8.26
C SER A 9 -68.19 38.03 -7.23
N THR A 10 -68.45 36.80 -6.74
CA THR A 10 -67.58 36.19 -5.71
C THR A 10 -66.55 35.18 -6.24
N ASN A 11 -66.70 34.67 -7.48
CA ASN A 11 -65.86 33.58 -7.99
C ASN A 11 -64.51 34.03 -8.60
N THR A 12 -64.42 35.23 -9.17
CA THR A 12 -63.19 35.68 -9.86
C THR A 12 -62.07 36.11 -8.90
N VAL A 13 -62.42 36.62 -7.72
CA VAL A 13 -61.43 37.04 -6.71
C VAL A 13 -60.81 35.82 -6.02
N SER A 14 -61.61 34.78 -5.74
CA SER A 14 -61.13 33.54 -5.12
C SER A 14 -60.17 32.77 -6.03
N GLN A 15 -60.51 32.61 -7.31
CA GLN A 15 -59.63 31.95 -8.28
C GLN A 15 -58.33 32.71 -8.51
N LYS A 16 -58.35 34.05 -8.56
CA LYS A 16 -57.14 34.86 -8.66
C LYS A 16 -56.24 34.73 -7.41
N ARG A 17 -56.82 34.62 -6.21
CA ARG A 17 -56.06 34.39 -4.98
C ARG A 17 -55.43 33.00 -4.93
N ILE A 18 -56.16 31.97 -5.35
CA ILE A 18 -55.62 30.60 -5.42
C ILE A 18 -54.48 30.54 -6.45
N ALA A 19 -54.66 31.11 -7.64
CA ALA A 19 -53.61 31.15 -8.66
C ALA A 19 -52.35 31.88 -8.15
N LEU A 20 -52.52 33.03 -7.48
CA LEU A 20 -51.40 33.79 -6.91
C LEU A 20 -50.67 33.02 -5.80
N LEU A 21 -51.40 32.30 -4.94
CA LEU A 21 -50.82 31.48 -3.88
C LEU A 21 -50.07 30.27 -4.46
N THR A 22 -50.61 29.63 -5.50
CA THR A 22 -49.92 28.51 -6.17
C THR A 22 -48.67 28.95 -6.92
N THR A 23 -48.67 30.11 -7.57
CA THR A 23 -47.46 30.65 -8.22
C THR A 23 -46.41 31.08 -7.20
N LEU A 24 -46.82 31.73 -6.10
CA LEU A 24 -45.91 32.05 -4.99
C LEU A 24 -45.29 30.79 -4.37
N LEU A 25 -46.08 29.72 -4.17
CA LEU A 25 -45.59 28.46 -3.64
C LEU A 25 -44.63 27.75 -4.61
N CYS A 26 -44.94 27.73 -5.91
CA CYS A 26 -44.04 27.18 -6.93
C CYS A 26 -42.73 27.98 -7.00
N ILE A 27 -42.78 29.32 -6.93
CA ILE A 27 -41.58 30.16 -6.89
C ILE A 27 -40.78 29.87 -5.62
N LEU A 28 -41.42 29.77 -4.45
CA LEU A 28 -40.76 29.42 -3.19
C LEU A 28 -40.07 28.05 -3.27
N ILE A 29 -40.73 27.03 -3.82
CA ILE A 29 -40.15 25.70 -4.02
C ILE A 29 -38.99 25.76 -5.03
N LEU A 30 -39.16 26.44 -6.16
CA LEU A 30 -38.10 26.59 -7.16
C LEU A 30 -36.89 27.33 -6.57
N THR A 31 -37.11 28.41 -5.83
CA THR A 31 -36.05 29.13 -5.12
C THR A 31 -35.43 28.26 -4.04
N PHE A 32 -36.19 27.48 -3.29
CA PHE A 32 -35.64 26.56 -2.30
C PHE A 32 -34.75 25.51 -2.96
N PHE A 33 -35.13 24.92 -4.08
CA PHE A 33 -34.26 23.99 -4.82
C PHE A 33 -33.07 24.69 -5.50
N VAL A 34 -33.25 25.86 -6.09
CA VAL A 34 -32.16 26.63 -6.74
C VAL A 34 -31.14 27.16 -5.73
N PHE A 35 -31.59 27.61 -4.55
CA PHE A 35 -30.74 28.15 -3.48
C PHE A 35 -30.24 27.10 -2.49
N ASN A 36 -30.82 25.89 -2.41
CA ASN A 36 -30.28 24.77 -1.60
C ASN A 36 -29.48 23.73 -2.41
N ILE A 37 -29.45 23.80 -3.76
CA ILE A 37 -28.52 23.02 -4.60
C ILE A 37 -27.10 23.64 -4.86
N PRO A 38 -26.72 24.88 -4.53
CA PRO A 38 -25.52 25.48 -5.15
C PRO A 38 -24.21 25.50 -4.32
N ALA A 39 -24.14 24.96 -3.11
CA ALA A 39 -22.85 24.88 -2.40
C ALA A 39 -21.99 23.69 -2.87
N PHE A 40 -22.55 22.48 -2.92
CA PHE A 40 -21.79 21.28 -3.24
C PHE A 40 -21.31 21.23 -4.70
N ARG A 41 -22.16 21.66 -5.65
CA ARG A 41 -21.86 21.63 -7.09
C ARG A 41 -20.85 22.70 -7.51
N SER A 42 -20.81 23.85 -6.84
CA SER A 42 -19.84 24.92 -7.14
C SER A 42 -18.44 24.58 -6.63
N HIS A 43 -18.33 23.94 -5.47
CA HIS A 43 -17.07 23.43 -4.94
C HIS A 43 -16.46 22.35 -5.83
N ASP A 44 -17.24 21.35 -6.28
CA ASP A 44 -16.76 20.27 -7.16
C ASP A 44 -16.31 20.81 -8.53
N LEU A 45 -17.05 21.76 -9.12
CA LEU A 45 -16.63 22.42 -10.37
C LEU A 45 -15.35 23.26 -10.21
N SER A 46 -15.21 23.97 -9.08
CA SER A 46 -14.00 24.76 -8.78
C SER A 46 -12.78 23.87 -8.58
N GLU A 47 -12.95 22.74 -7.89
CA GLU A 47 -11.89 21.75 -7.70
C GLU A 47 -11.50 21.11 -9.04
N TYR A 48 -12.48 20.69 -9.83
CA TYR A 48 -12.27 20.11 -11.16
C TYR A 48 -11.44 21.04 -12.06
N GLU A 49 -11.83 22.31 -12.20
CA GLU A 49 -11.08 23.25 -13.05
C GLU A 49 -9.66 23.53 -12.50
N THR A 50 -9.49 23.52 -11.17
CA THR A 50 -8.18 23.66 -10.54
C THR A 50 -7.27 22.47 -10.86
N ILE A 51 -7.77 21.24 -10.69
CA ILE A 51 -7.02 20.01 -10.99
C ILE A 51 -6.70 19.97 -12.49
N LYS A 52 -7.68 20.22 -13.35
CA LYS A 52 -7.52 20.23 -14.81
C LYS A 52 -6.43 21.21 -15.26
N LYS A 53 -6.42 22.41 -14.69
CA LYS A 53 -5.36 23.40 -14.96
C LYS A 53 -3.98 22.91 -14.50
N ASN A 54 -3.89 22.36 -13.27
CA ASN A 54 -2.63 21.88 -12.70
C ASN A 54 -2.06 20.63 -13.41
N CYS A 55 -2.95 19.78 -13.93
CA CYS A 55 -2.60 18.56 -14.66
C CYS A 55 -2.50 18.76 -16.18
N SER A 56 -2.61 20.00 -16.68
CA SER A 56 -2.58 20.29 -18.11
C SER A 56 -1.29 19.79 -18.76
N GLY A 57 -1.43 19.08 -19.89
CA GLY A 57 -0.32 18.47 -20.63
C GLY A 57 0.37 17.28 -19.92
N LYS A 58 -0.27 16.69 -18.90
CA LYS A 58 0.23 15.52 -18.17
C LYS A 58 -0.69 14.33 -18.36
N GLN A 59 -0.13 13.14 -18.20
CA GLN A 59 -0.90 11.91 -18.11
C GLN A 59 -1.68 11.88 -16.79
N ILE A 60 -2.99 11.66 -16.85
CA ILE A 60 -3.86 11.69 -15.66
C ILE A 60 -4.06 10.28 -15.14
N VAL A 61 -3.79 10.09 -13.85
CA VAL A 61 -3.98 8.84 -13.10
C VAL A 61 -5.15 9.04 -12.13
N LEU A 62 -6.26 8.34 -12.37
CA LEU A 62 -7.42 8.34 -11.49
C LEU A 62 -7.33 7.20 -10.48
N PHE A 63 -7.40 7.54 -9.20
CA PHE A 63 -7.62 6.58 -8.13
C PHE A 63 -9.11 6.31 -8.00
N TRP A 64 -9.55 5.14 -8.45
CA TRP A 64 -10.97 4.82 -8.49
C TRP A 64 -11.50 4.36 -7.13
N THR A 65 -10.74 3.48 -6.47
CA THR A 65 -11.01 3.01 -5.12
C THR A 65 -10.18 3.82 -4.12
N LYS A 66 -10.45 3.65 -2.82
CA LYS A 66 -9.48 4.00 -1.77
C LYS A 66 -8.34 3.00 -1.72
N PHE A 67 -7.25 3.34 -1.05
CA PHE A 67 -6.25 2.40 -0.57
C PHE A 67 -6.38 2.30 0.95
N PHE A 68 -7.13 1.30 1.40
CA PHE A 68 -7.66 1.19 2.75
C PHE A 68 -8.49 2.43 3.12
N GLU A 69 -8.02 3.21 4.08
CA GLU A 69 -8.75 4.36 4.61
C GLU A 69 -8.50 5.65 3.80
N THR A 70 -7.48 5.67 2.94
CA THR A 70 -7.05 6.89 2.23
C THR A 70 -7.49 6.91 0.78
N ASP A 71 -7.78 8.11 0.28
CA ASP A 71 -8.14 8.38 -1.11
C ASP A 71 -6.98 8.96 -1.93
N ASP A 72 -5.81 9.16 -1.31
CA ASP A 72 -4.58 9.67 -1.93
C ASP A 72 -3.45 8.64 -1.99
N PHE A 73 -3.74 7.38 -1.64
CA PHE A 73 -2.83 6.23 -1.67
C PHE A 73 -1.55 6.45 -0.84
N TYR A 74 -1.58 7.33 0.16
CA TYR A 74 -0.43 7.75 0.97
C TYR A 74 0.70 8.42 0.17
N VAL A 75 0.47 8.72 -1.12
CA VAL A 75 1.45 9.38 -2.02
C VAL A 75 1.02 10.80 -2.40
N GLY A 76 -0.20 11.16 -2.06
CA GLY A 76 -0.78 12.47 -2.34
C GLY A 76 -1.38 12.60 -3.74
N LEU A 77 -2.09 13.71 -3.94
CA LEU A 77 -2.74 14.05 -5.20
C LEU A 77 -1.94 15.06 -6.02
N GLY A 78 -2.33 15.23 -7.29
CA GLY A 78 -1.73 16.13 -8.25
C GLY A 78 -0.35 15.65 -8.70
N ILE A 79 0.63 16.56 -8.74
CA ILE A 79 1.99 16.22 -9.18
C ILE A 79 2.84 15.55 -8.09
N LYS A 80 2.33 15.45 -6.85
CA LYS A 80 3.12 15.01 -5.68
C LYS A 80 3.75 13.62 -5.84
N PRO A 81 3.03 12.57 -6.31
CA PRO A 81 3.61 11.23 -6.44
C PRO A 81 4.79 11.18 -7.42
N PHE A 82 4.76 12.06 -8.42
CA PHE A 82 5.66 12.02 -9.58
C PHE A 82 6.78 13.07 -9.54
N LYS A 83 6.77 13.98 -8.56
CA LYS A 83 7.68 15.15 -8.50
C LYS A 83 9.17 14.78 -8.49
N LYS A 84 9.52 13.61 -7.95
CA LYS A 84 10.92 13.13 -7.85
C LYS A 84 11.31 12.18 -9.00
N CYS A 85 10.39 11.89 -9.92
CA CYS A 85 10.63 10.95 -11.00
C CYS A 85 11.43 11.61 -12.13
N LYS A 86 12.23 10.81 -12.85
CA LYS A 86 12.91 11.26 -14.07
C LYS A 86 11.91 11.71 -15.14
N ILE A 87 10.84 10.93 -15.31
CA ILE A 87 9.65 11.31 -16.07
C ILE A 87 8.58 11.73 -15.07
N PHE A 88 8.22 13.01 -15.08
CA PHE A 88 7.31 13.63 -14.11
C PHE A 88 6.06 14.24 -14.77
N SER A 89 5.82 13.92 -16.05
CA SER A 89 4.66 14.39 -16.84
C SER A 89 3.38 13.62 -16.50
N CYS A 90 3.10 13.40 -15.22
CA CYS A 90 1.89 12.74 -14.74
C CYS A 90 1.27 13.51 -13.56
N CYS A 91 -0.02 13.27 -13.34
CA CYS A 91 -0.82 13.90 -12.31
C CYS A 91 -1.82 12.89 -11.74
N SER A 92 -1.98 12.80 -10.43
CA SER A 92 -2.99 11.95 -9.79
C SER A 92 -4.21 12.74 -9.35
N THR A 93 -5.38 12.09 -9.35
CA THR A 93 -6.63 12.62 -8.82
C THR A 93 -7.49 11.48 -8.29
N ASN A 94 -8.35 11.75 -7.32
CA ASN A 94 -9.42 10.86 -6.84
C ASN A 94 -10.81 11.37 -7.27
N ASN A 95 -10.88 12.52 -7.97
CA ASN A 95 -12.14 13.06 -8.46
C ASN A 95 -12.61 12.26 -9.69
N ARG A 96 -13.67 11.48 -9.52
CA ARG A 96 -14.22 10.58 -10.56
C ARG A 96 -14.77 11.30 -11.79
N ASN A 97 -15.00 12.63 -11.73
CA ASN A 97 -15.35 13.43 -12.92
C ASN A 97 -14.23 13.43 -13.98
N PHE A 98 -13.01 13.02 -13.62
CA PHE A 98 -11.90 12.84 -14.55
C PHE A 98 -11.91 11.50 -15.30
N LEU A 99 -12.90 10.63 -15.06
CA LEU A 99 -12.95 9.28 -15.64
C LEU A 99 -12.69 9.26 -17.14
N ASP A 100 -13.41 10.06 -17.94
CA ASP A 100 -13.32 10.01 -19.41
C ASP A 100 -11.99 10.56 -19.98
N ILE A 101 -11.24 11.37 -19.20
CA ILE A 101 -9.99 12.01 -19.63
C ILE A 101 -8.74 11.45 -18.94
N SER A 102 -8.90 10.44 -18.09
CA SER A 102 -7.78 9.82 -17.38
C SER A 102 -7.09 8.77 -18.24
N ASP A 103 -5.76 8.81 -18.34
CA ASP A 103 -4.96 7.84 -19.10
C ASP A 103 -4.79 6.52 -18.34
N ALA A 104 -4.79 6.56 -17.01
CA ALA A 104 -4.82 5.39 -16.15
C ALA A 104 -5.91 5.46 -15.08
N ILE A 105 -6.43 4.29 -14.71
CA ILE A 105 -7.37 4.13 -13.60
C ILE A 105 -6.84 3.01 -12.71
N ILE A 106 -6.61 3.31 -11.44
CA ILE A 106 -6.04 2.39 -10.47
C ILE A 106 -7.13 1.88 -9.54
N PHE A 107 -7.12 0.56 -9.35
CA PHE A 107 -8.03 -0.15 -8.46
C PHE A 107 -7.22 -0.86 -7.38
N HIS A 108 -7.34 -0.41 -6.14
CA HIS A 108 -6.89 -1.19 -5.00
C HIS A 108 -7.88 -2.33 -4.77
N ILE A 109 -7.42 -3.54 -5.03
CA ILE A 109 -8.29 -4.72 -5.19
C ILE A 109 -9.00 -5.12 -3.90
N ARG A 110 -8.44 -4.79 -2.73
CA ARG A 110 -9.08 -5.10 -1.45
C ARG A 110 -10.27 -4.19 -1.13
N ASP A 111 -10.29 -2.99 -1.69
CA ASP A 111 -11.38 -2.00 -1.55
C ASP A 111 -12.27 -1.96 -2.81
N LEU A 112 -12.11 -2.90 -3.73
CA LEU A 112 -12.88 -2.96 -4.96
C LEU A 112 -14.28 -3.52 -4.69
N ASP A 113 -15.30 -2.70 -4.95
CA ASP A 113 -16.69 -3.14 -5.03
C ASP A 113 -17.09 -3.30 -6.50
N LEU A 114 -17.54 -4.51 -6.87
CA LEU A 114 -17.97 -4.82 -8.23
C LEU A 114 -19.21 -4.01 -8.66
N ASN A 115 -20.03 -3.55 -7.71
CA ASN A 115 -21.19 -2.70 -7.99
C ASN A 115 -20.80 -1.24 -8.27
N ASP A 116 -19.57 -0.85 -7.92
CA ASP A 116 -19.03 0.49 -8.09
C ASP A 116 -17.94 0.51 -9.17
N MET A 117 -18.02 -0.36 -10.18
CA MET A 117 -17.09 -0.35 -11.31
C MET A 117 -17.39 0.81 -12.27
N PRO A 118 -16.38 1.42 -12.92
CA PRO A 118 -16.65 2.41 -13.96
C PRO A 118 -17.47 1.77 -15.09
N PRO A 119 -18.46 2.48 -15.65
CA PRO A 119 -19.41 1.90 -16.60
C PRO A 119 -18.78 1.49 -17.93
N ARG A 120 -17.62 2.07 -18.29
CA ARG A 120 -16.88 1.78 -19.51
C ARG A 120 -15.40 2.09 -19.33
N ARG A 121 -14.56 1.40 -20.11
CA ARG A 121 -13.14 1.72 -20.29
C ARG A 121 -12.92 2.29 -21.69
N SER A 122 -12.42 3.52 -21.78
CA SER A 122 -12.02 4.11 -23.05
C SER A 122 -10.74 3.42 -23.59
N VAL A 123 -10.59 3.35 -24.92
CA VAL A 123 -9.52 2.56 -25.59
C VAL A 123 -8.11 3.02 -25.24
N HIS A 124 -7.93 4.31 -24.94
CA HIS A 124 -6.66 4.88 -24.53
C HIS A 124 -6.29 4.54 -23.07
N GLN A 125 -7.27 4.17 -22.23
CA GLN A 125 -7.08 4.00 -20.81
C GLN A 125 -6.34 2.72 -20.46
N ARG A 126 -5.61 2.79 -19.36
CA ARG A 126 -4.98 1.64 -18.72
C ARG A 126 -5.63 1.42 -17.36
N TRP A 127 -6.42 0.35 -17.25
CA TRP A 127 -6.94 -0.10 -15.95
C TRP A 127 -5.88 -0.93 -15.25
N ILE A 128 -5.57 -0.58 -14.01
CA ILE A 128 -4.41 -1.11 -13.28
C ILE A 128 -4.88 -1.84 -12.03
N PHE A 129 -4.53 -3.12 -11.95
CA PHE A 129 -4.66 -3.93 -10.75
C PHE A 129 -3.60 -3.47 -9.75
N PHE A 130 -3.98 -2.89 -8.61
CA PHE A 130 -3.05 -2.49 -7.56
C PHE A 130 -3.32 -3.26 -6.27
N LEU A 131 -2.27 -3.87 -5.71
CA LEU A 131 -2.40 -4.56 -4.43
C LEU A 131 -1.06 -4.68 -3.69
N GLN A 132 -1.09 -4.34 -2.41
CA GLN A 132 0.02 -4.48 -1.44
C GLN A 132 -0.44 -5.39 -0.29
N GLU A 133 -1.02 -6.53 -0.64
CA GLU A 133 -1.44 -7.60 0.26
C GLU A 133 -1.17 -8.94 -0.41
N SER A 134 -0.91 -9.99 0.38
CA SER A 134 -0.66 -11.32 -0.19
C SER A 134 -1.92 -11.90 -0.88
N PRO A 135 -1.77 -12.83 -1.86
CA PRO A 135 -2.91 -13.54 -2.42
C PRO A 135 -3.82 -14.18 -1.37
N LEU A 136 -3.29 -14.72 -0.28
CA LEU A 136 -4.10 -15.33 0.79
C LEU A 136 -4.95 -14.33 1.60
N HIS A 137 -4.69 -13.03 1.46
CA HIS A 137 -5.47 -11.95 2.07
C HIS A 137 -6.25 -11.13 1.04
N THR A 138 -6.37 -11.65 -0.19
CA THR A 138 -7.12 -11.01 -1.28
C THR A 138 -8.56 -11.53 -1.32
N PRO A 139 -9.58 -10.67 -1.47
CA PRO A 139 -10.96 -11.11 -1.68
C PRO A 139 -11.10 -12.01 -2.91
N ASN A 140 -12.00 -13.00 -2.84
CA ASN A 140 -12.21 -13.95 -3.92
C ASN A 140 -13.12 -13.40 -5.05
N ILE A 141 -12.83 -12.19 -5.52
CA ILE A 141 -13.61 -11.47 -6.56
C ILE A 141 -12.96 -11.54 -7.95
N LEU A 142 -11.73 -12.07 -8.05
CA LEU A 142 -10.94 -11.99 -9.27
C LEU A 142 -11.44 -12.89 -10.41
N TYR A 143 -12.28 -13.90 -10.12
CA TYR A 143 -12.88 -14.75 -11.15
C TYR A 143 -13.75 -13.95 -12.14
N ASP A 144 -14.40 -12.88 -11.66
CA ASP A 144 -15.29 -12.03 -12.45
C ASP A 144 -14.54 -10.89 -13.17
N LEU A 145 -13.21 -10.82 -13.03
CA LEU A 145 -12.39 -9.70 -13.51
C LEU A 145 -11.44 -10.08 -14.66
N ASN A 146 -11.78 -11.13 -15.41
CA ASN A 146 -11.04 -11.54 -16.60
C ASN A 146 -11.11 -10.45 -17.69
N ASN A 147 -9.97 -10.15 -18.32
CA ASN A 147 -9.80 -9.10 -19.34
C ASN A 147 -10.07 -7.66 -18.86
N VAL A 148 -10.27 -7.44 -17.56
CA VAL A 148 -10.55 -6.11 -17.00
C VAL A 148 -9.29 -5.25 -16.92
N PHE A 149 -8.20 -5.80 -16.37
CA PHE A 149 -6.97 -5.04 -16.11
C PHE A 149 -5.98 -5.13 -17.26
N ASN A 150 -5.41 -3.98 -17.64
CA ASN A 150 -4.33 -3.88 -18.62
C ASN A 150 -2.97 -4.17 -18.00
N TRP A 151 -2.72 -3.57 -16.83
CA TRP A 151 -1.46 -3.63 -16.12
C TRP A 151 -1.66 -4.06 -14.66
N THR A 152 -0.61 -4.61 -14.08
CA THR A 152 -0.54 -4.92 -12.65
C THR A 152 0.54 -4.08 -11.97
N MET A 153 0.24 -3.54 -10.80
CA MET A 153 1.16 -2.78 -9.97
C MET A 153 1.17 -3.37 -8.55
N THR A 154 2.13 -4.24 -8.26
CA THR A 154 2.17 -5.01 -7.01
C THR A 154 3.61 -5.22 -6.52
N PHE A 155 3.78 -5.89 -5.37
CA PHE A 155 5.10 -6.30 -4.87
C PHE A 155 5.75 -7.44 -5.68
N ARG A 156 5.05 -8.08 -6.63
CA ARG A 156 5.64 -9.18 -7.40
C ARG A 156 6.55 -8.65 -8.50
N ILE A 157 7.71 -9.28 -8.66
CA ILE A 157 8.71 -8.85 -9.66
C ILE A 157 8.18 -9.03 -11.09
N ASP A 158 7.25 -9.95 -11.30
CA ASP A 158 6.61 -10.22 -12.59
C ASP A 158 5.37 -9.37 -12.88
N SER A 159 5.12 -8.31 -12.10
CA SER A 159 4.13 -7.28 -12.44
C SER A 159 4.60 -6.37 -13.57
N ASP A 160 3.67 -5.80 -14.35
CA ASP A 160 3.97 -4.72 -15.30
C ASP A 160 4.72 -3.56 -14.66
N ILE A 161 4.33 -3.20 -13.44
CA ILE A 161 4.94 -2.16 -12.62
C ILE A 161 5.32 -2.80 -11.30
N PHE A 162 6.62 -2.88 -11.02
CA PHE A 162 7.09 -3.43 -9.75
C PHE A 162 7.01 -2.35 -8.67
N SER A 163 6.15 -2.56 -7.69
CA SER A 163 5.94 -1.65 -6.56
C SER A 163 6.33 -2.38 -5.27
N PRO A 164 7.61 -2.33 -4.86
CA PRO A 164 8.02 -2.95 -3.60
C PRO A 164 7.36 -2.26 -2.40
N TYR A 165 7.25 -2.97 -1.29
CA TYR A 165 6.73 -2.38 -0.06
C TYR A 165 7.57 -1.17 0.35
N PRO A 166 6.90 -0.10 0.81
CA PRO A 166 7.60 1.04 1.36
C PRO A 166 8.28 0.68 2.68
N VAL A 167 9.37 1.37 3.00
CA VAL A 167 9.91 1.39 4.37
C VAL A 167 9.14 2.38 5.22
N ILE A 168 9.41 2.41 6.52
CA ILE A 168 8.81 3.41 7.40
C ILE A 168 9.22 4.81 6.96
N GLU A 169 8.21 5.64 6.70
CA GLU A 169 8.36 7.07 6.46
C GLU A 169 7.71 7.87 7.60
N THR A 170 8.35 8.95 8.03
CA THR A 170 7.75 9.93 8.97
C THR A 170 6.65 10.74 8.31
N THR A 171 6.75 10.95 7.00
CA THR A 171 5.99 11.94 6.25
C THR A 171 5.83 11.48 4.79
N PRO A 172 4.64 11.60 4.18
CA PRO A 172 4.44 11.27 2.78
C PRO A 172 5.43 11.98 1.86
N GLY A 173 6.15 11.21 1.03
CA GLY A 173 7.16 11.74 0.12
C GLY A 173 8.46 12.15 0.82
N SER A 174 8.76 11.58 1.98
CA SER A 174 10.06 11.77 2.62
C SER A 174 11.18 11.15 1.76
N VAL A 175 12.42 11.57 2.01
CA VAL A 175 13.62 10.85 1.51
C VAL A 175 14.23 10.04 2.64
N LEU A 176 13.42 9.66 3.64
CA LEU A 176 13.90 9.11 4.89
C LEU A 176 14.65 7.80 4.66
N GLU A 177 14.20 6.96 3.73
CA GLU A 177 14.94 5.76 3.31
C GLU A 177 16.37 6.10 2.89
N LEU A 178 16.53 7.04 1.95
CA LEU A 178 17.84 7.45 1.43
C LEU A 178 18.70 8.13 2.51
N GLN A 179 18.08 8.94 3.36
CA GLN A 179 18.76 9.61 4.46
C GLN A 179 19.28 8.60 5.50
N ILE A 180 18.42 7.70 5.95
CA ILE A 180 18.82 6.65 6.90
C ILE A 180 19.90 5.79 6.24
N TRP A 181 19.71 5.37 5.00
CA TRP A 181 20.73 4.62 4.25
C TRP A 181 22.10 5.29 4.25
N ASN A 182 22.15 6.59 3.93
CA ASN A 182 23.40 7.34 3.82
C ASN A 182 24.02 7.67 5.19
N THR A 183 23.22 7.75 6.26
CA THR A 183 23.67 8.21 7.58
C THR A 183 23.91 7.08 8.58
N THR A 184 23.34 5.90 8.38
CA THR A 184 23.43 4.80 9.36
C THR A 184 24.68 3.96 9.22
N PHE A 185 25.34 3.94 8.06
CA PHE A 185 26.54 3.14 7.88
C PHE A 185 27.81 3.89 8.26
N ASN A 186 28.24 3.69 9.51
CA ASN A 186 29.60 3.96 9.95
C ASN A 186 30.11 2.69 10.63
N SER A 187 31.12 2.03 10.04
CA SER A 187 31.60 0.72 10.50
C SER A 187 32.04 0.72 11.97
N ASN A 188 32.70 1.79 12.42
CA ASN A 188 33.14 1.93 13.82
C ASN A 188 31.97 2.17 14.77
N LYS A 189 31.02 3.02 14.39
CA LYS A 189 29.78 3.26 15.15
C LYS A 189 28.97 1.97 15.25
N LEU A 190 28.81 1.24 14.14
CA LEU A 190 28.11 -0.03 14.09
C LEU A 190 28.78 -1.06 15.00
N LYS A 191 30.10 -1.25 14.90
CA LYS A 191 30.86 -2.15 15.77
C LYS A 191 30.68 -1.82 17.26
N ASN A 192 30.70 -0.53 17.61
CA ASN A 192 30.45 -0.07 18.97
C ASN A 192 29.00 -0.31 19.41
N ASN A 193 28.02 -0.13 18.52
CA ASN A 193 26.62 -0.43 18.80
C ASN A 193 26.41 -1.94 19.02
N VAL A 194 27.00 -2.79 18.18
CA VAL A 194 26.92 -4.25 18.32
C VAL A 194 27.40 -4.72 19.68
N ARG A 195 28.53 -4.20 20.17
CA ARG A 195 29.07 -4.50 21.50
C ARG A 195 28.17 -4.05 22.66
N ARG A 196 27.30 -3.07 22.43
CA ARG A 196 26.38 -2.53 23.44
C ARG A 196 25.02 -3.23 23.45
N LYS A 197 24.62 -3.88 22.35
CA LYS A 197 23.37 -4.64 22.28
C LYS A 197 23.37 -5.70 23.39
N LYS A 198 22.27 -5.73 24.16
CA LYS A 198 22.09 -6.63 25.30
C LYS A 198 21.05 -7.70 25.04
N LYS A 199 20.20 -7.48 24.03
CA LYS A 199 19.09 -8.36 23.70
C LYS A 199 19.34 -9.05 22.37
N MET A 200 18.83 -10.27 22.28
CA MET A 200 19.13 -11.14 21.16
C MET A 200 18.13 -10.94 20.02
N VAL A 201 16.85 -11.25 20.24
CA VAL A 201 15.82 -11.28 19.20
C VAL A 201 14.61 -10.44 19.60
N ALA A 202 14.14 -9.59 18.69
CA ALA A 202 12.85 -8.90 18.80
C ALA A 202 11.90 -9.31 17.66
N TRP A 203 10.60 -9.27 17.96
CA TRP A 203 9.53 -9.48 16.97
C TRP A 203 8.40 -8.49 17.17
N PHE A 204 8.08 -7.69 16.13
CA PHE A 204 6.97 -6.73 16.17
C PHE A 204 5.77 -7.32 15.43
N VAL A 205 4.69 -7.61 16.14
CA VAL A 205 3.57 -8.36 15.59
C VAL A 205 2.23 -8.06 16.29
N SER A 206 1.21 -7.84 15.48
CA SER A 206 -0.18 -7.67 15.95
C SER A 206 -1.20 -8.58 15.24
N ASN A 207 -0.79 -9.33 14.22
CA ASN A 207 -1.63 -10.37 13.61
C ASN A 207 -1.16 -11.74 14.11
N CYS A 208 -1.93 -12.32 15.02
CA CYS A 208 -1.54 -13.48 15.85
C CYS A 208 -2.03 -14.82 15.31
N ILE A 209 -2.80 -14.81 14.23
CA ILE A 209 -3.31 -16.02 13.57
C ILE A 209 -3.06 -15.84 12.08
N THR A 210 -2.02 -16.50 11.57
CA THR A 210 -1.63 -16.33 10.16
C THR A 210 -1.58 -17.65 9.41
N THR A 211 -1.78 -17.57 8.10
CA THR A 211 -1.68 -18.72 7.20
C THR A 211 -0.25 -19.26 7.12
N SER A 212 0.75 -18.41 7.36
CA SER A 212 2.15 -18.81 7.45
C SER A 212 2.49 -19.66 8.68
N GLY A 213 1.67 -19.65 9.74
CA GLY A 213 1.99 -20.35 11.00
C GLY A 213 3.20 -19.76 11.75
N ARG A 214 3.55 -18.49 11.47
CA ARG A 214 4.74 -17.83 12.05
C ARG A 214 4.71 -17.79 13.57
N GLU A 215 3.53 -17.71 14.17
CA GLU A 215 3.33 -17.74 15.62
C GLU A 215 3.78 -19.06 16.23
N LYS A 216 3.54 -20.18 15.54
CA LYS A 216 4.01 -21.51 15.97
C LYS A 216 5.52 -21.64 15.82
N TYR A 217 6.08 -21.14 14.72
CA TYR A 217 7.53 -21.11 14.54
C TYR A 217 8.21 -20.34 15.68
N VAL A 218 7.71 -19.15 16.00
CA VAL A 218 8.26 -18.34 17.10
C VAL A 218 8.04 -19.00 18.45
N SER A 219 6.89 -19.64 18.68
CA SER A 219 6.63 -20.40 19.91
C SER A 219 7.64 -21.54 20.10
N GLU A 220 8.09 -22.18 19.02
CA GLU A 220 9.14 -23.20 19.08
C GLU A 220 10.51 -22.57 19.34
N LEU A 221 10.84 -21.48 18.64
CA LEU A 221 12.12 -20.78 18.77
C LEU A 221 12.36 -20.26 20.20
N LYS A 222 11.30 -19.78 20.87
CA LYS A 222 11.32 -19.30 22.25
C LYS A 222 11.75 -20.35 23.29
N LYS A 223 11.77 -21.64 22.93
CA LYS A 223 12.31 -22.69 23.81
C LYS A 223 13.83 -22.69 23.88
N TYR A 224 14.50 -22.09 22.90
CA TYR A 224 15.95 -22.16 22.72
C TYR A 224 16.65 -20.81 22.86
N VAL A 225 15.96 -19.71 22.52
CA VAL A 225 16.48 -18.34 22.63
C VAL A 225 15.42 -17.37 23.14
N ASP A 226 15.86 -16.30 23.80
CA ASP A 226 14.97 -15.24 24.26
C ASP A 226 14.46 -14.41 23.07
N VAL A 227 13.13 -14.35 22.92
CA VAL A 227 12.45 -13.53 21.91
C VAL A 227 11.49 -12.55 22.60
N ASP A 228 11.82 -11.27 22.51
CA ASP A 228 10.96 -10.19 22.97
C ASP A 228 9.91 -9.86 21.91
N VAL A 229 8.64 -10.02 22.29
CA VAL A 229 7.49 -9.85 21.38
C VAL A 229 6.75 -8.56 21.71
N TYR A 230 6.73 -7.64 20.74
CA TYR A 230 6.04 -6.36 20.84
C TYR A 230 4.77 -6.35 19.99
N GLY A 231 3.72 -5.70 20.50
CA GLY A 231 2.42 -5.58 19.81
C GLY A 231 1.38 -6.56 20.36
N ALA A 232 0.25 -6.69 19.66
CA ALA A 232 -0.93 -7.39 20.19
C ALA A 232 -0.71 -8.89 20.47
N CYS A 233 0.34 -9.50 19.91
CA CYS A 233 0.66 -10.91 20.13
C CYS A 233 1.71 -11.15 21.23
N GLY A 234 2.14 -10.09 21.91
CA GLY A 234 3.13 -10.14 22.98
C GLY A 234 2.75 -9.28 24.18
N THR A 235 3.66 -9.20 25.14
CA THR A 235 3.47 -8.42 26.38
C THR A 235 4.16 -7.06 26.34
N LEU A 236 5.04 -6.84 25.35
CA LEU A 236 5.80 -5.60 25.23
C LEU A 236 5.09 -4.63 24.29
N THR A 237 5.27 -3.35 24.56
CA THR A 237 4.79 -2.25 23.72
C THR A 237 5.95 -1.33 23.38
N CYS A 238 5.83 -0.66 22.25
CA CYS A 238 6.75 0.40 21.84
C CYS A 238 5.92 1.58 21.34
N SER A 239 6.49 2.78 21.37
CA SER A 239 5.75 4.03 21.21
C SER A 239 5.20 4.20 19.78
N ASN A 240 6.02 4.74 18.86
CA ASN A 240 5.67 4.86 17.45
C ASN A 240 6.62 4.01 16.61
N HIS A 241 6.19 3.67 15.39
CA HIS A 241 6.93 2.78 14.49
C HIS A 241 8.42 3.13 14.37
N ILE A 242 8.78 4.40 14.17
CA ILE A 242 10.18 4.80 13.99
C ILE A 242 10.99 4.60 15.27
N GLU A 243 10.44 4.99 16.40
CA GLU A 243 11.13 4.80 17.68
C GLU A 243 11.29 3.33 18.03
N CYS A 244 10.34 2.47 17.63
CA CYS A 244 10.48 1.02 17.76
C CYS A 244 11.70 0.50 16.97
N TYR A 245 11.92 0.95 15.73
CA TYR A 245 13.07 0.51 14.94
C TYR A 245 14.40 1.16 15.38
N LYS A 246 14.38 2.38 15.94
CA LYS A 246 15.56 2.96 16.62
C LYS A 246 15.94 2.18 17.87
N MET A 247 14.95 1.77 18.65
CA MET A 247 15.13 0.89 19.81
C MET A 247 15.67 -0.47 19.37
N LEU A 248 15.15 -1.03 18.27
CA LEU A 248 15.65 -2.25 17.66
C LEU A 248 17.14 -2.14 17.30
N GLU A 249 17.54 -1.06 16.60
CA GLU A 249 18.94 -0.78 16.26
C GLU A 249 19.83 -0.64 17.51
N ARG A 250 19.30 -0.09 18.60
CA ARG A 250 20.08 0.13 19.82
C ARG A 250 20.26 -1.16 20.64
N GLU A 251 19.22 -1.99 20.73
CA GLU A 251 19.14 -3.01 21.78
C GLU A 251 19.30 -4.45 21.28
N TYR A 252 18.88 -4.75 20.04
CA TYR A 252 18.71 -6.12 19.54
C TYR A 252 19.67 -6.48 18.40
N LYS A 253 20.20 -7.70 18.39
CA LYS A 253 20.99 -8.22 17.25
C LYS A 253 20.11 -8.68 16.09
N PHE A 254 18.99 -9.30 16.39
CA PHE A 254 18.12 -9.90 15.39
C PHE A 254 16.71 -9.35 15.44
N TYR A 255 16.09 -9.29 14.28
CA TYR A 255 14.67 -8.97 14.12
C TYR A 255 13.97 -10.06 13.32
N LEU A 256 12.88 -10.60 13.85
CA LEU A 256 12.08 -11.59 13.11
C LEU A 256 11.21 -10.87 12.07
N ALA A 257 11.70 -10.80 10.84
CA ALA A 257 10.99 -10.26 9.67
C ALA A 257 10.10 -11.35 9.05
N PHE A 258 9.20 -11.92 9.86
CA PHE A 258 8.36 -13.05 9.49
C PHE A 258 7.06 -12.60 8.83
N GLU A 259 6.80 -13.09 7.63
CA GLU A 259 5.61 -12.71 6.87
C GLU A 259 4.36 -13.47 7.33
N ASN A 260 3.20 -12.80 7.19
CA ASN A 260 1.90 -13.41 7.49
C ASN A 260 1.48 -14.48 6.47
N SER A 261 2.05 -14.42 5.27
CA SER A 261 1.81 -15.39 4.20
C SER A 261 3.14 -15.82 3.57
N ILE A 262 3.28 -17.10 3.26
CA ILE A 262 4.42 -17.64 2.52
C ILE A 262 4.05 -17.64 1.04
N CYS A 263 4.45 -16.59 0.32
CA CYS A 263 4.10 -16.39 -1.09
C CYS A 263 5.32 -15.96 -1.91
N LYS A 264 5.28 -16.22 -3.21
CA LYS A 264 6.30 -15.75 -4.17
C LYS A 264 6.46 -14.24 -4.06
N ASP A 265 7.71 -13.79 -4.02
CA ASP A 265 8.15 -12.39 -4.03
C ASP A 265 7.59 -11.50 -2.90
N TYR A 266 6.86 -12.07 -1.94
CA TYR A 266 6.23 -11.33 -0.85
C TYR A 266 7.25 -10.97 0.23
N VAL A 267 7.84 -9.78 0.09
CA VAL A 267 8.81 -9.18 1.01
C VAL A 267 8.31 -7.81 1.41
N THR A 268 8.00 -7.61 2.70
CA THR A 268 7.38 -6.37 3.16
C THR A 268 8.33 -5.43 3.89
N GLU A 269 7.79 -4.34 4.45
CA GLU A 269 8.49 -3.35 5.25
C GLU A 269 9.32 -3.98 6.38
N LYS A 270 8.91 -5.13 6.93
CA LYS A 270 9.61 -5.81 8.05
C LYS A 270 11.06 -6.10 7.70
N PHE A 271 11.29 -6.63 6.50
CA PHE A 271 12.60 -6.98 6.01
C PHE A 271 13.44 -5.73 5.75
N TYR A 272 12.89 -4.79 4.98
CA TYR A 272 13.62 -3.60 4.57
C TYR A 272 13.93 -2.66 5.73
N ASN A 273 13.03 -2.51 6.71
CA ASN A 273 13.27 -1.70 7.89
C ASN A 273 14.39 -2.28 8.76
N ALA A 274 14.46 -3.60 8.95
CA ALA A 274 15.57 -4.21 9.70
C ALA A 274 16.93 -3.90 9.06
N LEU A 275 17.03 -4.08 7.74
CA LEU A 275 18.23 -3.71 6.98
C LEU A 275 18.54 -2.22 7.13
N LEU A 276 17.53 -1.36 7.01
CA LEU A 276 17.67 0.09 7.10
C LEU A 276 18.25 0.52 8.46
N PHE A 277 17.79 -0.10 9.54
CA PHE A 277 18.17 0.15 10.93
C PHE A 277 19.32 -0.75 11.45
N ASN A 278 20.19 -1.24 10.57
CA ASN A 278 21.40 -2.00 10.94
C ASN A 278 21.13 -3.18 11.90
N VAL A 279 20.02 -3.88 11.71
CA VAL A 279 19.68 -5.10 12.45
C VAL A 279 19.60 -6.25 11.46
N VAL A 280 20.11 -7.43 11.82
CA VAL A 280 20.05 -8.58 10.92
C VAL A 280 18.63 -9.14 10.92
N PRO A 281 17.90 -9.09 9.79
CA PRO A 281 16.60 -9.74 9.71
C PRO A 281 16.77 -11.25 9.66
N VAL A 282 15.96 -11.94 10.45
CA VAL A 282 15.70 -13.38 10.32
C VAL A 282 14.38 -13.49 9.57
N VAL A 283 14.39 -14.12 8.39
CA VAL A 283 13.26 -14.10 7.47
C VAL A 283 12.55 -15.45 7.42
N TYR A 284 11.22 -15.40 7.38
CA TYR A 284 10.34 -16.54 7.16
C TYR A 284 9.25 -16.10 6.18
N GLY A 285 9.41 -16.51 4.92
CA GLY A 285 8.61 -16.05 3.79
C GLY A 285 8.82 -16.94 2.56
N GLY A 286 8.02 -16.72 1.51
CA GLY A 286 8.06 -17.51 0.28
C GLY A 286 8.96 -16.93 -0.82
N ALA A 287 9.51 -15.74 -0.60
CA ALA A 287 10.33 -15.05 -1.59
C ALA A 287 11.72 -15.66 -1.73
N ASN A 288 12.36 -15.47 -2.90
CA ASN A 288 13.81 -15.63 -3.02
C ASN A 288 14.49 -14.32 -2.59
N TYR A 289 14.86 -14.21 -1.31
CA TYR A 289 15.41 -12.98 -0.72
C TYR A 289 16.71 -12.50 -1.40
N HIS A 290 17.44 -13.37 -2.09
CA HIS A 290 18.64 -12.98 -2.86
C HIS A 290 18.34 -12.07 -4.05
N LEU A 291 17.07 -12.01 -4.51
CA LEU A 291 16.63 -11.05 -5.52
C LEU A 291 16.44 -9.64 -4.94
N PHE A 292 16.29 -9.53 -3.61
CA PHE A 292 15.92 -8.28 -2.93
C PHE A 292 17.04 -7.70 -2.07
N ALA A 293 18.00 -8.51 -1.63
CA ALA A 293 19.14 -8.08 -0.85
C ALA A 293 20.39 -8.93 -1.12
N PRO A 294 21.60 -8.38 -0.88
CA PRO A 294 22.84 -9.13 -0.99
C PRO A 294 22.85 -10.42 -0.16
N LYS A 295 23.56 -11.44 -0.64
CA LYS A 295 23.90 -12.59 0.18
C LYS A 295 24.60 -12.14 1.47
N ASN A 296 24.38 -12.86 2.56
CA ASN A 296 24.90 -12.52 3.88
C ASN A 296 24.44 -11.14 4.39
N SER A 297 23.19 -10.75 4.13
CA SER A 297 22.56 -9.57 4.75
C SER A 297 21.37 -9.94 5.65
N PHE A 298 20.97 -11.20 5.65
CA PHE A 298 19.82 -11.75 6.39
C PHE A 298 20.06 -13.22 6.70
N VAL A 299 19.33 -13.76 7.67
CA VAL A 299 19.28 -15.19 8.00
C VAL A 299 17.95 -15.74 7.50
N ASP A 300 17.97 -16.70 6.56
CA ASP A 300 16.75 -17.37 6.10
C ASP A 300 16.49 -18.62 6.94
N VAL A 301 15.31 -18.74 7.54
CA VAL A 301 15.02 -19.92 8.37
C VAL A 301 15.00 -21.21 7.56
N ARG A 302 14.80 -21.14 6.23
CA ARG A 302 14.79 -22.31 5.33
C ARG A 302 16.20 -22.89 5.10
N ASP A 303 17.25 -22.18 5.49
CA ASP A 303 18.63 -22.67 5.43
C ASP A 303 18.97 -23.65 6.57
N PHE A 304 18.05 -23.87 7.51
CA PHE A 304 18.24 -24.69 8.71
C PHE A 304 17.37 -25.93 8.69
N ALA A 305 17.94 -27.07 9.11
CA ALA A 305 17.20 -28.33 9.17
C ALA A 305 16.13 -28.33 10.28
N SER A 306 16.28 -27.48 11.31
CA SER A 306 15.30 -27.34 12.40
C SER A 306 15.33 -25.95 13.04
N VAL A 307 14.29 -25.66 13.83
CA VAL A 307 14.22 -24.44 14.67
C VAL A 307 15.36 -24.42 15.70
N HIS A 308 15.79 -25.58 16.19
CA HIS A 308 16.94 -25.71 17.09
C HIS A 308 18.24 -25.29 16.40
N ASP A 309 18.48 -25.76 15.16
CA ASP A 309 19.71 -25.41 14.42
C ASP A 309 19.76 -23.90 14.12
N LEU A 310 18.61 -23.29 13.80
CA LEU A 310 18.50 -21.83 13.71
C LEU A 310 18.87 -21.17 15.05
N ALA A 311 18.32 -21.66 16.16
CA ALA A 311 18.59 -21.11 17.49
C ALA A 311 20.09 -21.18 17.83
N GLU A 312 20.73 -22.33 17.61
CA GLU A 312 22.18 -22.49 17.81
C GLU A 312 22.98 -21.53 16.95
N TYR A 313 22.59 -21.34 15.69
CA TYR A 313 23.24 -20.40 14.79
C TYR A 313 23.10 -18.95 15.26
N LEU A 314 21.90 -18.54 15.70
CA LEU A 314 21.70 -17.22 16.27
C LEU A 314 22.53 -17.04 17.54
N THR A 315 22.62 -18.05 18.41
CA THR A 315 23.46 -18.02 19.62
C THR A 315 24.95 -17.91 19.27
N PHE A 316 25.41 -18.62 18.25
CA PHE A 316 26.78 -18.49 17.74
C PHE A 316 27.08 -17.05 17.29
N LEU A 317 26.19 -16.45 16.51
CA LEU A 317 26.34 -15.07 16.05
C LEU A 317 26.26 -14.07 17.21
N ASP A 318 25.38 -14.29 18.19
CA ASP A 318 25.27 -13.45 19.38
C ASP A 318 26.58 -13.41 20.18
N ARG A 319 27.23 -14.56 20.35
CA ARG A 319 28.50 -14.69 21.07
C ARG A 319 29.72 -14.31 20.23
N ASN A 320 29.57 -14.13 18.91
CA ASN A 320 30.66 -13.85 18.00
C ASN A 320 30.41 -12.57 17.20
N ASP A 321 30.78 -11.43 17.80
CA ASP A 321 30.67 -10.11 17.16
C ASP A 321 31.32 -10.05 15.78
N SER A 322 32.45 -10.73 15.57
CA SER A 322 33.12 -10.75 14.27
C SER A 322 32.29 -11.48 13.21
N ALA A 323 31.65 -12.59 13.58
CA ALA A 323 30.76 -13.33 12.69
C ALA A 323 29.48 -12.54 12.40
N TYR A 324 28.86 -11.97 13.42
CA TYR A 324 27.69 -11.11 13.28
C TYR A 324 27.98 -9.88 12.41
N MET A 325 29.14 -9.23 12.58
CA MET A 325 29.51 -8.06 11.78
C MET A 325 29.63 -8.34 10.28
N ARG A 326 29.87 -9.59 9.87
CA ARG A 326 29.90 -9.96 8.44
C ARG A 326 28.54 -9.77 7.75
N TYR A 327 27.44 -9.79 8.50
CA TYR A 327 26.10 -9.49 7.98
C TYR A 327 25.90 -8.04 7.53
N PHE A 328 26.90 -7.18 7.75
CA PHE A 328 26.89 -5.79 7.32
C PHE A 328 27.99 -5.48 6.29
N ASP A 329 28.74 -6.49 5.82
CA ASP A 329 29.79 -6.27 4.83
C ASP A 329 29.24 -5.71 3.51
N TRP A 330 28.02 -6.11 3.17
CA TRP A 330 27.30 -5.62 2.00
C TRP A 330 27.08 -4.09 2.01
N ARG A 331 27.10 -3.43 3.18
CA ARG A 331 27.01 -1.97 3.31
C ARG A 331 28.28 -1.24 2.88
N LYS A 332 29.43 -1.93 2.83
CA LYS A 332 30.71 -1.35 2.37
C LYS A 332 30.71 -1.09 0.87
N THR A 333 30.00 -1.94 0.13
CA THR A 333 29.79 -1.80 -1.31
C THR A 333 28.31 -2.05 -1.57
N PRO A 334 27.45 -1.08 -1.25
CA PRO A 334 26.02 -1.22 -1.47
C PRO A 334 25.78 -1.65 -2.92
N PRO A 335 24.99 -2.71 -3.18
CA PRO A 335 24.52 -2.97 -4.53
C PRO A 335 23.82 -1.69 -5.01
N GLY A 336 23.92 -1.37 -6.31
CA GLY A 336 23.43 -0.12 -6.89
C GLY A 336 22.01 0.19 -6.44
N LEU A 337 21.89 0.93 -5.33
CA LEU A 337 20.61 1.22 -4.73
C LEU A 337 19.86 2.06 -5.74
N SER A 338 18.59 1.74 -5.96
CA SER A 338 17.73 2.69 -6.63
C SER A 338 17.86 4.04 -5.92
N LEU A 339 18.24 5.07 -6.67
CA LEU A 339 18.30 6.45 -6.17
C LEU A 339 16.90 6.98 -5.80
N LEU A 340 15.85 6.20 -6.11
CA LEU A 340 14.47 6.50 -5.76
C LEU A 340 14.03 5.69 -4.53
N PRO A 341 13.43 6.33 -3.51
CA PRO A 341 12.79 5.64 -2.39
C PRO A 341 11.78 4.60 -2.90
N ARG A 342 11.64 3.47 -2.20
CA ARG A 342 10.70 2.39 -2.58
C ARG A 342 9.27 2.89 -2.76
N THR A 343 8.85 3.83 -1.91
CA THR A 343 7.57 4.54 -2.01
C THR A 343 7.33 5.20 -3.36
N ASN A 344 8.38 5.60 -4.08
CA ASN A 344 8.26 6.29 -5.38
C ASN A 344 8.50 5.37 -6.59
N GLN A 345 9.12 4.20 -6.42
CA GLN A 345 9.60 3.38 -7.55
C GLN A 345 8.47 3.01 -8.52
N GLY A 346 7.41 2.38 -8.01
CA GLY A 346 6.27 1.98 -8.84
C GLY A 346 5.54 3.17 -9.49
N TRP A 347 5.43 4.32 -8.80
CA TRP A 347 4.78 5.51 -9.36
C TRP A 347 5.61 6.17 -10.46
N CYS A 348 6.94 6.19 -10.31
CA CYS A 348 7.83 6.69 -11.35
C CYS A 348 7.84 5.77 -12.57
N GLU A 349 7.82 4.46 -12.37
CA GLU A 349 7.68 3.48 -13.44
C GLU A 349 6.34 3.63 -14.17
N LEU A 350 5.22 3.71 -13.43
CA LEU A 350 3.90 4.00 -13.99
C LEU A 350 3.93 5.26 -14.87
N CYS A 351 4.49 6.35 -14.35
CA CYS A 351 4.52 7.60 -15.11
C CYS A 351 5.38 7.48 -16.38
N SER A 352 6.51 6.78 -16.29
CA SER A 352 7.35 6.49 -17.44
C SER A 352 6.62 5.63 -18.49
N MET A 353 5.85 4.63 -18.04
CA MET A 353 5.09 3.75 -18.93
C MET A 353 3.94 4.49 -19.62
N LEU A 354 3.21 5.34 -18.91
CA LEU A 354 2.13 6.14 -19.50
C LEU A 354 2.64 7.12 -20.57
N ASN A 355 3.86 7.64 -20.40
CA ASN A 355 4.49 8.50 -21.39
C ASN A 355 5.19 7.72 -22.53
N ASN A 356 5.02 6.39 -22.61
CA ASN A 356 5.54 5.55 -23.69
C ASN A 356 4.42 5.04 -24.59
N ASN A 357 4.16 5.78 -25.67
CA ASN A 357 3.13 5.47 -26.66
C ASN A 357 3.35 4.16 -27.44
N SER A 358 4.52 3.53 -27.31
CA SER A 358 4.84 2.26 -27.98
C SER A 358 4.29 1.03 -27.25
N LEU A 359 3.82 1.19 -26.00
CA LEU A 359 3.34 0.06 -25.20
C LEU A 359 1.99 -0.45 -25.72
N PRO A 360 1.87 -1.76 -26.01
CA PRO A 360 0.66 -2.31 -26.60
C PRO A 360 -0.52 -2.25 -25.64
N SER A 361 -1.72 -2.14 -26.19
CA SER A 361 -2.95 -2.40 -25.45
C SER A 361 -3.09 -3.91 -25.25
N ARG A 362 -2.83 -4.39 -24.03
CA ARG A 362 -3.05 -5.78 -23.61
C ARG A 362 -3.94 -5.82 -22.38
N SER A 363 -4.62 -6.93 -22.15
CA SER A 363 -5.34 -7.19 -20.89
C SER A 363 -5.00 -8.58 -20.37
N TYR A 364 -5.06 -8.77 -19.05
CA TYR A 364 -4.86 -10.07 -18.42
C TYR A 364 -6.10 -10.93 -18.67
N SER A 365 -5.94 -11.97 -19.49
CA SER A 365 -7.05 -12.88 -19.82
C SER A 365 -7.56 -13.66 -18.62
N ASN A 366 -6.68 -13.95 -17.66
CA ASN A 366 -7.03 -14.58 -16.40
C ASN A 366 -6.22 -13.96 -15.25
N ILE A 367 -6.76 -12.90 -14.65
CA ILE A 367 -6.11 -12.19 -13.54
C ILE A 367 -6.11 -13.04 -12.27
N HIS A 368 -7.14 -13.88 -12.06
CA HIS A 368 -7.22 -14.81 -10.94
C HIS A 368 -6.04 -15.79 -10.93
N SER A 369 -5.80 -16.51 -12.05
CA SER A 369 -4.70 -17.47 -12.18
C SER A 369 -3.35 -16.77 -12.05
N TRP A 370 -3.19 -15.58 -12.67
CA TRP A 370 -1.96 -14.81 -12.49
C TRP A 370 -1.72 -14.50 -11.00
N TRP A 371 -2.73 -14.05 -10.25
CA TRP A 371 -2.57 -13.63 -8.87
C TRP A 371 -2.45 -14.78 -7.86
N PHE A 372 -3.41 -15.71 -7.86
CA PHE A 372 -3.51 -16.77 -6.85
C PHE A 372 -2.66 -18.01 -7.18
N GLU A 373 -2.71 -18.51 -8.42
CA GLU A 373 -2.02 -19.74 -8.78
C GLU A 373 -0.53 -19.48 -9.02
N LYS A 374 -0.20 -18.49 -9.86
CA LYS A 374 1.19 -18.09 -10.12
C LYS A 374 1.81 -17.26 -9.00
N GLY A 375 1.01 -16.82 -8.02
CA GLY A 375 1.50 -16.24 -6.76
C GLY A 375 2.16 -17.24 -5.83
N GLN A 376 2.00 -18.56 -6.10
CA GLN A 376 2.67 -19.67 -5.40
C GLN A 376 2.66 -19.51 -3.88
N CYS A 377 1.50 -19.20 -3.32
CA CYS A 377 1.32 -19.14 -1.88
C CYS A 377 1.16 -20.54 -1.30
N GLU A 378 1.91 -20.84 -0.25
CA GLU A 378 1.72 -22.07 0.50
C GLU A 378 0.42 -22.02 1.31
N LYS A 379 -0.45 -23.00 1.08
CA LYS A 379 -1.70 -23.17 1.83
C LYS A 379 -1.43 -24.16 2.96
N ASP A 380 -1.47 -23.67 4.19
CA ASP A 380 -1.41 -24.43 5.45
C ASP A 380 -0.04 -25.02 5.87
N ARG A 381 0.65 -24.29 6.76
CA ARG A 381 1.77 -24.76 7.60
C ARG A 381 1.41 -24.90 9.09
N THR A 382 0.17 -25.28 9.41
CA THR A 382 -0.25 -25.40 10.82
C THR A 382 0.31 -26.61 11.57
N SER A 383 0.95 -27.56 10.88
CA SER A 383 1.56 -28.76 11.49
C SER A 383 3.05 -28.55 11.81
N ILE A 384 3.42 -28.72 13.08
CA ILE A 384 4.80 -28.62 13.62
C ILE A 384 5.82 -29.48 12.84
N LYS A 385 5.38 -30.59 12.21
CA LYS A 385 6.22 -31.45 11.36
C LYS A 385 6.75 -30.78 10.07
N LYS A 386 6.28 -29.58 9.71
CA LYS A 386 6.73 -28.77 8.55
C LYS A 386 7.52 -27.50 8.96
N LEU A 387 7.94 -27.40 10.22
CA LEU A 387 8.83 -26.33 10.70
C LEU A 387 10.32 -26.69 10.50
N ALA A 388 10.60 -27.97 10.25
CA ALA A 388 11.85 -28.49 9.73
C ALA A 388 11.60 -28.85 8.25
N ILE A 389 12.31 -28.15 7.34
CA ILE A 389 12.26 -28.27 5.87
C ILE A 389 11.06 -27.54 5.23
#